data_AF-A0A1C5CGN1-F1
#
_entry.id   AF-A0A1C5CGN1-F1
#
_cell.length_a   1.000
_cell.length_b   1.000
_cell.length_c   1.000
_cell.angle_alpha   90.00
_cell.angle_beta   90.00
_cell.angle_gamma   90.00
#
_symmetry.space_group_name_H-M   'P 1'
#
loop_
_entity.id
_entity.type
_entity.pdbx_description
1 polymer ?
#
loop_
_entity_poly.entity_id
_entity_poly.type
_entity_poly.pdbx_seq_one_letter_code
_entity_poly.pdbx_strand_id
1 'polypeptide(L)'
;RLRAASADFRRLWAEHEVAVRRADRKTLLHPQVGSLLMDCETLVTPDQGQQLLVLTPADAETRERLELLRVLGTQEFPTGATDTPPR
;
A
#
# COMPACT_ATOMS: atom_id res chain seq x y z
N ARG A 1 -0.45 -15.18 -15.03
CA ARG A 1 0.93 -14.68 -14.83
C ARG A 1 1.33 -14.63 -13.34
N LEU A 2 0.61 -13.92 -12.46
CA LEU A 2 0.96 -13.80 -11.03
C LEU A 2 1.00 -15.12 -10.26
N ARG A 3 0.06 -16.05 -10.54
CA ARG A 3 0.12 -17.42 -10.01
C ARG A 3 1.41 -18.17 -10.36
N ALA A 4 2.09 -17.87 -11.47
CA ALA A 4 3.38 -18.49 -11.77
C ALA A 4 4.53 -17.74 -11.09
N ALA A 5 4.46 -16.40 -11.10
CA ALA A 5 5.57 -15.52 -10.71
C ALA A 5 5.71 -15.24 -9.20
N SER A 6 4.66 -15.44 -8.39
CA SER A 6 4.71 -15.15 -6.95
C SER A 6 4.13 -16.32 -6.14
N ALA A 7 4.96 -16.89 -5.28
CA ALA A 7 4.54 -17.95 -4.36
C ALA A 7 3.52 -17.45 -3.33
N ASP A 8 3.74 -16.25 -2.78
CA ASP A 8 2.80 -15.61 -1.86
C ASP A 8 1.45 -15.36 -2.51
N PHE A 9 1.45 -14.85 -3.75
CA PHE A 9 0.20 -14.66 -4.48
C PHE A 9 -0.52 -15.99 -4.70
N ARG A 10 0.20 -17.07 -5.07
CA ARG A 10 -0.44 -18.39 -5.23
C ARG A 10 -1.12 -18.84 -3.95
N ARG A 11 -0.43 -18.70 -2.82
CA ARG A 11 -0.91 -19.15 -1.52
C ARG A 11 -2.17 -18.38 -1.13
N LEU A 12 -2.09 -17.05 -1.09
CA LEU A 12 -3.23 -16.18 -0.77
C LEU A 12 -4.40 -16.36 -1.75
N TRP A 13 -4.11 -16.53 -3.04
CA TRP A 13 -5.14 -16.78 -4.05
C TRP A 13 -5.82 -18.13 -3.85
N ALA A 14 -5.09 -19.18 -3.44
CA ALA A 14 -5.67 -20.49 -3.18
C ALA A 14 -6.57 -20.48 -1.93
N GLU A 15 -6.21 -19.72 -0.90
CA GLU A 15 -6.99 -19.53 0.33
C GLU A 15 -8.38 -18.91 0.06
N HIS A 16 -8.52 -18.08 -0.99
CA HIS A 16 -9.80 -17.45 -1.40
C HIS A 16 -10.55 -16.75 -0.25
N GLU A 17 -9.82 -16.19 0.72
CA GLU A 17 -10.40 -15.46 1.85
C GLU A 17 -10.87 -14.06 1.45
N VAL A 18 -11.94 -14.00 0.65
CA VAL A 18 -12.53 -12.74 0.16
C VAL A 18 -13.45 -12.16 1.23
N ALA A 19 -12.99 -11.10 1.90
CA ALA A 19 -13.81 -10.33 2.84
C ALA A 19 -14.50 -9.15 2.14
N VAL A 20 -15.67 -8.77 2.64
CA VAL A 20 -16.31 -7.49 2.27
C VAL A 20 -15.45 -6.35 2.81
N ARG A 21 -15.06 -5.42 1.93
CA ARG A 21 -14.33 -4.22 2.34
C ARG A 21 -15.28 -3.33 3.15
N ARG A 22 -15.12 -3.35 4.47
CA ARG A 22 -15.91 -2.54 5.42
C ARG A 22 -15.18 -1.30 5.91
N ALA A 23 -13.86 -1.24 5.71
CA ALA A 23 -13.02 -0.15 6.19
C ALA A 23 -12.46 0.63 5.00
N ASP A 24 -12.72 1.93 5.00
CA ASP A 24 -12.09 2.92 4.14
C ASP A 24 -10.78 3.42 4.76
N ARG A 25 -10.12 2.59 5.58
CA ARG A 25 -8.86 2.92 6.25
C ARG A 25 -7.81 1.86 5.99
N LYS A 26 -6.60 2.30 5.68
CA LYS A 26 -5.44 1.47 5.34
C LYS A 26 -4.27 1.82 6.23
N THR A 27 -3.60 0.79 6.76
CA THR A 27 -2.30 0.95 7.40
C THR A 27 -1.22 0.60 6.39
N LEU A 28 -0.40 1.57 6.02
CA LEU A 28 0.73 1.39 5.10
C LEU A 28 2.02 1.39 5.92
N LEU A 29 2.88 0.40 5.69
CA LEU A 29 4.19 0.37 6.32
C LEU A 29 5.23 0.97 5.37
N HIS A 30 5.70 2.17 5.68
CA HIS A 30 6.77 2.82 4.93
C HIS A 30 8.13 2.55 5.59
N PRO A 31 9.18 2.15 4.83
CA PRO A 31 10.46 1.73 5.41
C PRO A 31 11.16 2.81 6.24
N GLN A 32 11.02 4.09 5.87
CA GLN A 32 11.71 5.19 6.57
C GLN A 32 10.87 5.89 7.64
N VAL A 33 9.56 6.04 7.43
CA VAL A 33 8.69 6.81 8.33
C VAL A 33 7.74 5.93 9.14
N GLY A 34 7.80 4.61 8.95
CA GLY A 34 7.02 3.63 9.68
C GLY A 34 5.57 3.55 9.23
N SER A 35 4.69 3.25 10.18
CA SER A 35 3.26 3.06 9.93
C SER A 35 2.54 4.37 9.59
N LEU A 36 1.75 4.35 8.53
CA LEU A 36 0.92 5.46 8.06
C LEU A 36 -0.53 4.99 8.05
N LEU A 37 -1.36 5.65 8.87
CA LEU A 37 -2.80 5.39 8.91
C LEU A 37 -3.51 6.32 7.92
N MET A 38 -4.10 5.74 6.88
CA MET A 38 -4.65 6.48 5.75
C MET A 38 -6.15 6.22 5.62
N ASP A 39 -6.95 7.27 5.51
CA ASP A 39 -8.29 7.16 4.93
C ASP A 39 -8.17 6.95 3.41
N CYS A 40 -9.10 6.20 2.85
CA CYS A 40 -9.02 5.60 1.52
C CYS A 40 -10.38 5.67 0.83
N GLU A 41 -10.53 6.66 -0.04
CA GLU A 41 -11.73 6.84 -0.85
C GLU A 41 -11.50 6.27 -2.24
N THR A 42 -12.49 5.56 -2.78
CA THR A 42 -12.45 5.04 -4.14
C THR A 42 -13.54 5.71 -4.97
N LEU A 43 -13.11 6.53 -5.91
CA LEU A 43 -13.99 7.24 -6.83
C LEU A 43 -13.94 6.51 -8.18
N VAL A 44 -15.10 6.19 -8.75
CA VAL A 44 -15.21 5.44 -10.00
C VAL A 44 -15.91 6.29 -11.04
N THR A 45 -15.49 6.19 -12.30
CA THR A 45 -16.21 6.84 -13.39
C THR A 45 -17.57 6.15 -13.61
N PRO A 46 -18.58 6.84 -14.17
CA PRO A 46 -19.90 6.26 -14.40
C PRO A 46 -19.86 5.00 -15.29
N ASP A 47 -18.96 4.98 -16.26
CA ASP A 47 -18.72 3.84 -17.15
C ASP A 47 -17.85 2.73 -16.53
N GLN A 48 -17.38 2.93 -15.29
CA GLN A 48 -16.47 2.05 -14.55
C GLN A 48 -15.15 1.73 -15.27
N GLY A 49 -14.82 2.49 -16.32
CA GLY A 49 -13.58 2.32 -17.08
C GLY A 49 -12.34 2.81 -16.31
N GLN A 50 -12.54 3.67 -15.32
CA GLN A 50 -11.47 4.22 -14.49
C GLN A 50 -11.85 4.28 -13.01
N GLN A 51 -10.84 4.20 -12.16
CA GLN A 51 -10.96 4.36 -10.73
C GLN A 51 -9.83 5.25 -10.22
N LEU A 52 -10.16 6.19 -9.33
CA LEU A 52 -9.22 7.02 -8.59
C LEU A 52 -9.25 6.60 -7.12
N LEU A 53 -8.07 6.27 -6.59
CA LEU A 53 -7.87 6.03 -5.17
C LEU A 53 -7.32 7.29 -4.52
N VAL A 54 -8.05 7.86 -3.56
CA VAL A 54 -7.60 9.01 -2.79
C VAL A 54 -7.19 8.53 -1.41
N LEU A 55 -5.93 8.77 -1.04
CA LEU A 55 -5.38 8.41 0.27
C LEU A 55 -5.03 9.68 1.05
N THR A 56 -5.67 9.87 2.20
CA THR A 56 -5.46 11.03 3.07
C THR A 56 -5.04 10.58 4.47
N PRO A 57 -4.21 11.35 5.20
CA PRO A 57 -3.79 10.97 6.55
C PRO A 57 -5.00 10.95 7.49
N ALA A 58 -5.22 9.82 8.15
CA ALA A 58 -6.33 9.63 9.09
C ALA A 58 -6.13 10.35 10.44
N ASP A 59 -4.91 10.76 10.74
CA ASP A 59 -4.52 11.42 11.98
C ASP A 59 -3.36 12.41 11.77
N ALA A 60 -3.05 13.17 12.83
CA ALA A 60 -1.99 14.17 12.80
C ALA A 60 -0.58 13.55 12.70
N GLU A 61 -0.35 12.42 13.38
CA GLU A 61 0.93 11.71 13.35
C GLU A 61 1.29 11.23 11.94
N THR A 62 0.33 10.66 11.23
CA THR A 62 0.50 10.26 9.82
C THR A 62 0.72 11.48 8.93
N ARG A 63 0.03 12.60 9.19
CA ARG A 63 0.26 13.86 8.45
C ARG A 63 1.70 14.35 8.61
N GLU A 64 2.23 14.37 9.82
CA GLU A 64 3.61 14.76 10.10
C GLU A 64 4.63 13.83 9.43
N ARG A 65 4.39 12.51 9.46
CA ARG A 65 5.22 11.54 8.75
C ARG A 65 5.21 11.72 7.24
N LEU A 66 4.07 12.07 6.65
CA LEU A 66 3.98 12.37 5.22
C LEU A 66 4.72 13.67 4.86
N GLU A 67 4.66 14.68 5.71
CA GLU A 67 5.44 15.92 5.53
C GLU A 67 6.94 15.63 5.59
N LEU A 68 7.39 14.78 6.53
CA LEU A 68 8.77 14.31 6.57
C LEU A 68 9.14 13.54 5.28
N LEU A 69 8.25 12.67 4.80
CA LEU A 69 8.47 11.93 3.56
C LEU A 69 8.61 12.87 2.35
N ARG A 70 7.90 13.99 2.31
CA ARG A 70 8.05 15.00 1.24
C ARG A 70 9.46 15.61 1.22
N VAL A 71 10.10 15.73 2.38
CA VAL A 71 11.49 16.20 2.49
C VAL A 71 12.46 15.09 2.07
N LEU A 72 12.30 13.88 2.59
CA LEU A 72 13.19 12.74 2.32
C LEU A 72 13.06 12.22 0.87
N GLY A 73 11.87 12.23 0.29
CA GLY A 73 11.55 11.64 -1.02
C GLY A 73 12.11 12.38 -2.23
N THR A 74 12.78 13.51 -2.03
CA THR A 74 13.58 14.17 -3.09
C THR A 74 14.97 13.57 -3.24
N GLN A 75 15.35 12.62 -2.37
CA GLN A 75 16.56 11.83 -2.52
C GLN A 75 16.19 10.40 -2.96
N GLU A 76 16.86 9.89 -4.00
CA GLU A 76 16.75 8.48 -4.37
C GLU A 76 17.34 7.63 -3.25
N PHE A 77 16.48 6.98 -2.47
CA PHE A 77 16.90 6.00 -1.48
C PHE A 77 16.70 4.61 -2.05
N PRO A 78 17.73 3.75 -2.09
CA PRO A 78 17.55 2.37 -2.48
C PRO A 78 16.54 1.75 -1.50
N THR A 79 15.36 1.39 -2.02
CA THR A 79 14.38 0.64 -1.24
C THR A 79 15.06 -0.67 -0.86
N GLY A 80 15.31 -0.86 0.44
CA GLY A 80 16.00 -2.05 0.94
C GLY A 80 15.27 -3.31 0.51
N ALA A 81 15.71 -3.91 -0.59
CA ALA A 81 15.33 -5.25 -0.99
C ALA A 81 16.05 -6.22 -0.05
N THR A 82 15.47 -6.47 1.12
CA THR A 82 15.59 -7.76 1.81
C THR A 82 14.64 -8.72 1.09
N ASP A 83 14.98 -9.92 0.65
CA ASP A 83 16.10 -10.80 0.97
C ASP A 83 16.24 -11.85 -0.17
N THR A 84 17.46 -12.34 -0.37
CA THR A 84 17.85 -13.35 -1.36
C THR A 84 17.75 -14.74 -0.74
N PRO A 85 17.11 -15.76 -1.35
CA PRO A 85 17.20 -17.11 -0.81
C PRO A 85 18.57 -17.74 -1.17
N PRO A 86 19.27 -18.38 -0.22
CA PRO A 86 20.60 -18.96 -0.46
C PRO A 86 20.54 -20.27 -1.28
N ARG A 87 21.69 -20.58 -1.89
CA ARG A 87 21.99 -21.72 -2.78
C ARG A 87 21.64 -23.09 -2.20
#